data_AF-A0A2V6E814-F1
#
_entry.id   AF-A0A2V6E814-F1
#
_cell.length_a   1.000
_cell.length_b   1.000
_cell.length_c   1.000
_cell.angle_alpha   90.00
_cell.angle_beta   90.00
_cell.angle_gamma   90.00
#
_symmetry.space_group_name_H-M   'P 1'
#
loop_
_entity.id
_entity.type
_entity.pdbx_description
1 polymer ?
#
loop_
_entity_poly.entity_id
_entity_poly.type
_entity_poly.pdbx_seq_one_letter_code
_entity_poly.pdbx_strand_id
1 'polypeptide(L)'
;MLLNILIPVPFIAIFWALWQQNFSSWILQAESMDRHLFGIEWLSSQIQTVNPIFILIMLPLFSYWLYPAVEKVVRLTPLRKIGAGLFVTAASFFLVAMIQTRIDAGERPGIIWQIWAFVILTAGETLVSPTHLEFSYTQGPIKLKSLVMCTYLFAVSLGNVFTAAVNFFIQNPDGTVKLQVTIYFMFFVWVMLGTAVLFAVVTPFYKGRTYLQDQAEAPPAAEPAIGFVVQPEA
;
A
#
# COMPACT_ATOMS: atom_id res chain seq x y z
N MET A 1 11.07 -19.66 -6.74
CA MET A 1 11.35 -19.14 -5.39
C MET A 1 11.28 -17.62 -5.37
N LEU A 2 12.16 -16.90 -6.07
CA LEU A 2 12.06 -15.44 -6.27
C LEU A 2 10.83 -14.98 -7.08
N LEU A 3 10.46 -15.75 -8.12
CA LEU A 3 9.30 -15.46 -8.97
C LEU A 3 8.00 -15.30 -8.16
N ASN A 4 7.85 -16.07 -7.07
CA ASN A 4 6.66 -16.06 -6.21
C ASN A 4 6.52 -14.73 -5.45
N ILE A 5 7.62 -14.06 -5.12
CA ILE A 5 7.65 -12.76 -4.44
C ILE A 5 7.41 -11.63 -5.44
N LEU A 6 7.81 -11.84 -6.70
CA LEU A 6 7.65 -10.85 -7.78
C LEU A 6 6.23 -10.79 -8.37
N ILE A 7 5.43 -11.84 -8.24
CA ILE A 7 4.04 -11.87 -8.75
C ILE A 7 3.16 -10.74 -8.16
N PRO A 8 3.14 -10.47 -6.83
CA PRO A 8 2.34 -9.38 -6.28
C PRO A 8 2.91 -7.97 -6.55
N VAL A 9 4.20 -7.85 -6.87
CA VAL A 9 4.90 -6.55 -7.07
C VAL A 9 4.20 -5.62 -8.06
N PRO A 10 3.80 -6.02 -9.28
CA PRO A 10 3.13 -5.11 -10.21
C PRO A 10 1.78 -4.60 -9.68
N PHE A 11 1.01 -5.42 -8.95
CA PHE A 11 -0.26 -5.00 -8.37
C PHE A 11 -0.05 -3.99 -7.24
N ILE A 12 0.97 -4.22 -6.42
CA ILE A 12 1.35 -3.35 -5.32
C ILE A 12 1.98 -2.05 -5.84
N ALA A 13 2.65 -2.10 -6.99
CA ALA A 13 3.15 -0.90 -7.65
C ALA A 13 1.99 0.04 -8.04
N ILE A 14 0.87 -0.48 -8.52
CA ILE A 14 -0.33 0.34 -8.78
C ILE A 14 -0.90 0.91 -7.48
N PHE A 15 -0.91 0.15 -6.38
CA PHE A 15 -1.27 0.70 -5.07
C PHE A 15 -0.40 1.89 -4.68
N TRP A 16 0.93 1.77 -4.82
CA TRP A 16 1.84 2.88 -4.54
C TRP A 16 1.65 4.04 -5.53
N ALA A 17 1.34 3.78 -6.79
CA ALA A 17 1.05 4.82 -7.78
C ALA A 17 -0.10 5.73 -7.35
N LEU A 18 -1.17 5.14 -6.78
CA LEU A 18 -2.30 5.87 -6.23
C LEU A 18 -1.96 6.51 -4.88
N TRP A 19 -1.33 5.77 -3.97
CA TRP A 19 -0.97 6.31 -2.66
C TRP A 19 -0.02 7.52 -2.77
N GLN A 20 0.88 7.56 -3.75
CA GLN A 20 1.79 8.71 -3.87
C GLN A 20 1.12 9.99 -4.40
N GLN A 21 -0.11 9.89 -4.92
CA GLN A 21 -0.87 11.06 -5.34
C GLN A 21 -1.37 11.92 -4.18
N ASN A 22 -1.40 11.37 -2.97
CA ASN A 22 -1.66 12.12 -1.74
C ASN A 22 -0.72 13.31 -1.56
N PHE A 23 0.54 13.16 -2.02
CA PHE A 23 1.59 14.17 -1.94
C PHE A 23 1.61 15.12 -3.12
N SER A 24 0.69 14.98 -4.08
CA SER A 24 0.66 15.79 -5.29
C SER A 24 -0.78 16.21 -5.65
N SER A 25 -1.49 15.42 -6.45
CA SER A 25 -2.80 15.81 -6.99
C SER A 25 -3.85 16.08 -5.91
N TRP A 26 -3.77 15.41 -4.76
CA TRP A 26 -4.69 15.65 -3.65
C TRP A 26 -4.45 17.01 -2.97
N ILE A 27 -3.20 17.47 -2.90
CA ILE A 27 -2.87 18.81 -2.39
C ILE A 27 -3.45 19.87 -3.33
N LEU A 28 -3.30 19.68 -4.65
CA LEU A 28 -3.84 20.59 -5.66
C LEU A 28 -5.39 20.61 -5.62
N GLN A 29 -6.02 19.46 -5.44
CA GLN A 29 -7.47 19.39 -5.24
C GLN A 29 -7.88 20.16 -3.97
N ALA A 30 -7.14 20.01 -2.87
CA ALA A 30 -7.42 20.69 -1.62
C ALA A 30 -7.35 22.22 -1.72
N GLU A 31 -6.48 22.77 -2.58
CA GLU A 31 -6.43 24.21 -2.86
C GLU A 31 -7.74 24.75 -3.47
N SER A 32 -8.50 23.89 -4.15
CA SER A 32 -9.79 24.24 -4.76
C SER A 32 -10.98 24.00 -3.83
N MET A 33 -10.75 23.50 -2.62
CA MET A 33 -11.78 23.16 -1.62
C MET A 33 -11.94 24.25 -0.56
N ASP A 34 -13.04 24.19 0.21
CA ASP A 34 -13.16 25.00 1.42
C ASP A 34 -12.38 24.35 2.57
N ARG A 35 -11.29 25.02 2.98
CA ARG A 35 -10.33 24.55 3.98
C ARG A 35 -10.64 25.06 5.40
N HIS A 36 -11.78 25.72 5.61
CA HIS A 36 -12.20 26.11 6.94
C HIS A 36 -12.70 24.89 7.71
N LEU A 37 -11.96 24.48 8.73
CA LEU A 37 -12.30 23.35 9.59
C LEU A 37 -11.99 23.70 11.04
N PHE A 38 -12.96 23.46 11.93
CA PHE A 38 -12.88 23.81 13.35
C PHE A 38 -12.60 25.30 13.62
N GLY A 39 -13.06 26.20 12.73
CA GLY A 39 -12.84 27.65 12.85
C GLY A 39 -11.44 28.13 12.46
N ILE A 40 -10.60 27.24 11.92
CA ILE A 40 -9.24 27.54 11.43
C ILE A 40 -9.20 27.27 9.92
N GLU A 41 -8.54 28.14 9.16
CA GLU A 41 -8.21 27.85 7.75
C GLU A 41 -6.95 26.97 7.70
N TRP A 42 -7.10 25.74 7.20
CA TRP A 42 -5.99 24.81 7.05
C TRP A 42 -5.24 25.05 5.74
N LEU A 43 -3.92 24.89 5.75
CA LEU A 43 -3.16 24.85 4.49
C LEU A 43 -3.40 23.51 3.78
N SER A 44 -3.47 23.54 2.46
CA SER A 44 -3.67 22.34 1.63
C SER A 44 -2.64 21.24 1.91
N SER A 45 -1.40 21.61 2.20
CA SER A 45 -0.32 20.66 2.53
C SER A 45 -0.48 20.03 3.91
N GLN A 46 -1.09 20.74 4.87
CA GLN A 46 -1.26 20.27 6.25
C GLN A 46 -2.27 19.14 6.36
N ILE A 47 -3.15 18.96 5.39
CA ILE A 47 -4.17 17.89 5.40
C ILE A 47 -3.50 16.52 5.45
N GLN A 48 -2.30 16.36 4.89
CA GLN A 48 -1.56 15.08 4.91
C GLN A 48 -1.09 14.68 6.31
N THR A 49 -1.03 15.62 7.26
CA THR A 49 -0.64 15.33 8.65
C THR A 49 -1.63 14.40 9.36
N VAL A 50 -2.84 14.23 8.81
CA VAL A 50 -3.86 13.31 9.35
C VAL A 50 -3.50 11.84 9.11
N ASN A 51 -2.69 11.53 8.09
CA ASN A 51 -2.39 10.13 7.73
C ASN A 51 -1.65 9.37 8.85
N PRO A 52 -0.55 9.89 9.45
CA PRO A 52 0.09 9.23 10.59
C PRO A 52 -0.85 9.00 11.78
N ILE A 53 -1.73 9.96 12.06
CA ILE A 53 -2.73 9.85 13.13
C ILE A 53 -3.70 8.69 12.82
N PHE A 54 -4.17 8.60 11.57
CA PHE A 54 -5.03 7.52 11.15
C PHE A 54 -4.33 6.17 11.16
N ILE A 55 -3.06 6.06 10.80
CA ILE A 55 -2.31 4.80 10.90
C ILE A 55 -2.26 4.33 12.37
N LEU A 56 -1.93 5.23 13.30
CA LEU A 56 -1.86 4.90 14.73
C LEU A 56 -3.20 4.41 15.29
N ILE A 57 -4.32 4.87 14.75
CA ILE A 57 -5.68 4.44 15.15
C ILE A 57 -6.10 3.16 14.40
N MET A 58 -5.85 3.10 13.09
CA MET A 58 -6.30 2.02 12.21
C MET A 58 -5.56 0.72 12.47
N LEU A 59 -4.26 0.76 12.78
CA LEU A 59 -3.47 -0.44 13.04
C LEU A 59 -4.03 -1.27 14.22
N PRO A 60 -4.25 -0.72 15.43
CA PRO A 60 -4.87 -1.47 16.52
C PRO A 60 -6.33 -1.82 16.21
N LEU A 61 -7.09 -0.94 15.56
CA LEU A 61 -8.48 -1.23 15.18
C LEU A 61 -8.57 -2.44 14.25
N PHE A 62 -7.67 -2.54 13.27
CA PHE A 62 -7.65 -3.63 12.31
C PHE A 62 -7.17 -4.92 12.98
N SER A 63 -6.12 -4.82 13.81
CA SER A 63 -5.54 -5.98 14.49
C SER A 63 -6.46 -6.59 15.55
N TYR A 64 -7.03 -5.77 16.44
CA TYR A 64 -7.84 -6.27 17.56
C TYR A 64 -9.31 -6.47 17.22
N TRP A 65 -9.85 -5.75 16.24
CA TRP A 65 -11.28 -5.76 15.97
C TRP A 65 -11.62 -6.28 14.58
N LEU A 66 -11.04 -5.70 13.52
CA LEU A 66 -11.40 -6.07 12.15
C LEU A 66 -10.97 -7.51 11.80
N TYR A 67 -9.70 -7.87 12.01
CA TYR A 67 -9.20 -9.19 11.63
C TYR A 67 -9.93 -10.32 12.37
N PRO A 68 -10.12 -10.27 13.71
CA PRO A 68 -10.89 -11.29 14.41
C PRO A 68 -12.36 -11.34 13.98
N ALA A 69 -12.96 -10.20 13.62
CA ALA A 69 -14.34 -10.16 13.15
C ALA A 69 -14.50 -10.80 11.77
N VAL A 70 -13.62 -10.49 10.82
CA VAL A 70 -13.69 -11.05 9.47
C VAL A 70 -13.26 -12.52 9.46
N GLU A 71 -12.32 -12.92 10.31
CA GLU A 71 -11.88 -14.31 10.44
C GLU A 71 -12.99 -15.27 10.91
N LYS A 72 -14.00 -14.76 11.63
CA LYS A 72 -15.22 -15.52 11.96
C LYS A 72 -16.04 -15.93 10.74
N VAL A 73 -15.95 -15.18 9.65
CA VAL A 73 -16.75 -15.40 8.42
C VAL A 73 -15.89 -16.01 7.31
N VAL A 74 -14.66 -15.53 7.14
CA VAL A 74 -13.76 -15.93 6.05
C VAL A 74 -12.33 -16.02 6.56
N ARG A 75 -11.63 -17.12 6.27
CA ARG A 75 -10.19 -17.23 6.57
C ARG A 75 -9.40 -16.09 5.89
N LEU A 76 -8.75 -15.26 6.69
CA LEU A 76 -7.94 -14.12 6.24
C LEU A 76 -6.53 -14.59 5.85
N THR A 77 -6.34 -14.88 4.56
CA THR A 77 -5.00 -15.11 4.03
C THR A 77 -4.30 -13.77 3.74
N PRO A 78 -2.96 -13.69 3.80
CA PRO A 78 -2.22 -12.47 3.44
C PRO A 78 -2.59 -11.91 2.05
N LEU A 79 -2.76 -12.80 1.06
CA LEU A 79 -3.19 -12.39 -0.28
C LEU A 79 -4.62 -11.80 -0.26
N ARG A 80 -5.56 -12.37 0.50
CA ARG A 80 -6.92 -11.79 0.62
C ARG A 80 -6.92 -10.41 1.28
N LYS A 81 -6.05 -10.19 2.28
CA LYS A 81 -5.88 -8.86 2.91
C LYS A 81 -5.38 -7.83 1.88
N ILE A 82 -4.35 -8.17 1.10
CA ILE A 82 -3.83 -7.30 0.04
C ILE A 82 -4.94 -6.99 -0.97
N GLY A 83 -5.68 -8.01 -1.44
CA GLY A 83 -6.77 -7.82 -2.39
C GLY A 83 -7.87 -6.91 -1.85
N ALA A 84 -8.31 -7.11 -0.61
CA ALA A 84 -9.28 -6.23 0.06
C ALA A 84 -8.77 -4.79 0.14
N GLY A 85 -7.48 -4.60 0.47
CA GLY A 85 -6.85 -3.30 0.50
C GLY A 85 -6.88 -2.57 -0.85
N LEU A 86 -6.65 -3.27 -1.96
CA LEU A 86 -6.76 -2.68 -3.31
C LEU A 86 -8.18 -2.18 -3.62
N PHE A 87 -9.21 -2.94 -3.24
CA PHE A 87 -10.61 -2.49 -3.39
C PHE A 87 -10.93 -1.27 -2.52
N VAL A 88 -10.43 -1.26 -1.29
CA VAL A 88 -10.60 -0.11 -0.37
C VAL A 88 -9.91 1.14 -0.93
N THR A 89 -8.71 1.00 -1.49
CA THR A 89 -8.02 2.11 -2.17
C THR A 89 -8.79 2.62 -3.39
N ALA A 90 -9.42 1.72 -4.17
CA ALA A 90 -10.29 2.14 -5.27
C ALA A 90 -11.48 2.98 -4.77
N ALA A 91 -12.10 2.58 -3.66
CA ALA A 91 -13.20 3.32 -3.04
C ALA A 91 -12.76 4.71 -2.56
N SER A 92 -11.55 4.83 -2.01
CA SER A 92 -10.96 6.12 -1.65
C SER A 92 -10.82 7.05 -2.86
N PHE A 93 -10.28 6.54 -3.96
CA PHE A 93 -10.12 7.34 -5.18
C PHE A 93 -11.45 7.69 -5.83
N PHE A 94 -12.45 6.82 -5.71
CA PHE A 94 -13.80 7.12 -6.16
C PHE A 94 -14.39 8.30 -5.40
N LEU A 95 -14.19 8.36 -4.08
CA LEU A 95 -14.60 9.52 -3.28
C LEU A 95 -13.89 10.81 -3.70
N VAL A 96 -12.58 10.75 -3.97
CA VAL A 96 -11.80 11.90 -4.49
C VAL A 96 -12.28 12.35 -5.86
N ALA A 97 -12.63 11.41 -6.74
CA ALA A 97 -13.18 11.73 -8.05
C ALA A 97 -14.57 12.39 -7.93
N MET A 98 -15.41 11.94 -6.99
CA MET A 98 -16.69 12.59 -6.67
C MET A 98 -16.49 14.02 -6.12
N ILE A 99 -15.49 14.23 -5.27
CA ILE A 99 -15.12 15.58 -4.82
C ILE A 99 -14.74 16.45 -6.02
N GLN A 100 -13.93 15.93 -6.94
CA GLN A 100 -13.52 16.66 -8.13
C GLN A 100 -14.71 17.02 -9.03
N THR A 101 -15.70 16.14 -9.20
CA THR A 101 -16.89 16.46 -10.01
C THR A 101 -17.66 17.67 -9.47
N ARG A 102 -17.70 17.86 -8.15
CA ARG A 102 -18.34 19.03 -7.53
C ARG A 102 -17.50 20.29 -7.72
N ILE A 103 -16.18 20.17 -7.59
CA ILE A 103 -15.24 21.28 -7.86
C ILE A 103 -15.35 21.74 -9.32
N ASP A 104 -15.38 20.81 -10.26
CA ASP A 104 -15.51 21.10 -11.69
C ASP A 104 -16.89 21.72 -12.02
N ALA A 105 -17.92 21.46 -11.20
CA ALA A 105 -19.23 22.11 -11.28
C ALA A 105 -19.27 23.53 -10.65
N GLY A 106 -18.15 24.01 -10.09
CA GLY A 106 -18.02 25.32 -9.46
C GLY A 106 -18.35 25.35 -7.96
N GLU A 107 -18.62 24.20 -7.35
CA GLU A 107 -18.82 24.10 -5.90
C GLU A 107 -17.47 24.07 -5.15
N ARG A 108 -17.48 24.50 -3.89
CA ARG A 108 -16.33 24.38 -2.98
C ARG A 108 -16.68 23.40 -1.85
N PRO A 109 -16.54 22.09 -2.07
CA PRO A 109 -16.81 21.11 -1.02
C PRO A 109 -15.86 21.31 0.16
N GLY A 110 -16.38 21.13 1.37
CA GLY A 110 -15.57 21.23 2.59
C GLY A 110 -14.52 20.13 2.68
N ILE A 111 -13.38 20.45 3.30
CA ILE A 111 -12.23 19.56 3.41
C ILE A 111 -12.48 18.25 4.16
N ILE A 112 -13.56 18.18 4.93
CA ILE A 112 -14.05 16.98 5.63
C ILE A 112 -14.20 15.78 4.67
N TRP A 113 -14.62 16.02 3.43
CA TRP A 113 -14.78 14.95 2.44
C TRP A 113 -13.44 14.34 2.04
N GLN A 114 -12.40 15.18 1.93
CA GLN A 114 -11.05 14.71 1.65
C GLN A 114 -10.44 13.98 2.85
N ILE A 115 -10.75 14.42 4.08
CA ILE A 115 -10.36 13.70 5.30
C ILE A 115 -10.97 12.29 5.31
N TRP A 116 -12.23 12.13 4.92
CA TRP A 116 -12.85 10.82 4.77
C TRP A 116 -12.17 9.97 3.68
N ALA A 117 -11.76 10.58 2.57
CA ALA A 117 -10.96 9.87 1.57
C ALA A 117 -9.63 9.38 2.16
N PHE A 118 -8.94 10.20 2.96
CA PHE A 118 -7.73 9.78 3.68
C PHE A 118 -7.98 8.62 4.64
N VAL A 119 -9.09 8.63 5.39
CA VAL A 119 -9.46 7.51 6.28
C VAL A 119 -9.58 6.20 5.49
N ILE A 120 -10.28 6.23 4.36
CA ILE A 120 -10.45 5.05 3.50
C ILE A 120 -9.11 4.63 2.90
N LEU A 121 -8.30 5.59 2.46
CA LEU A 121 -6.99 5.29 1.90
C LEU A 121 -6.05 4.63 2.90
N THR A 122 -6.00 5.17 4.12
CA THR A 122 -5.19 4.64 5.23
C THR A 122 -5.69 3.26 5.66
N ALA A 123 -6.99 3.00 5.60
CA ALA A 123 -7.53 1.65 5.78
C ALA A 123 -7.01 0.67 4.71
N GLY A 124 -6.95 1.09 3.44
CA GLY A 124 -6.34 0.32 2.36
C GLY A 124 -4.83 0.07 2.59
N GLU A 125 -4.10 1.11 3.00
CA GLU A 125 -2.68 1.03 3.36
C GLU A 125 -2.41 0.04 4.49
N THR A 126 -3.23 0.07 5.53
CA THR A 126 -3.12 -0.83 6.70
C THR A 126 -3.31 -2.30 6.30
N LEU A 127 -4.07 -2.57 5.23
CA LEU A 127 -4.26 -3.91 4.70
C LEU A 127 -3.13 -4.36 3.77
N VAL A 128 -2.64 -3.47 2.90
CA VAL A 128 -1.66 -3.79 1.86
C VAL A 128 -0.22 -3.75 2.39
N SER A 129 0.19 -2.65 3.03
CA SER A 129 1.60 -2.34 3.31
C SER A 129 2.26 -3.33 4.30
N PRO A 130 1.76 -3.50 5.54
CA PRO A 130 2.38 -4.44 6.49
C PRO A 130 2.26 -5.88 5.99
N THR A 131 1.13 -6.25 5.39
CA THR A 131 0.92 -7.60 4.86
C THR A 131 1.85 -7.92 3.70
N HIS A 132 2.14 -6.97 2.82
CA HIS A 132 3.09 -7.16 1.71
C HIS A 132 4.50 -7.44 2.22
N LEU A 133 4.95 -6.67 3.22
CA LEU A 133 6.27 -6.90 3.82
C LEU A 133 6.32 -8.26 4.52
N GLU A 134 5.33 -8.57 5.36
CA GLU A 134 5.22 -9.86 6.05
C GLU A 134 5.20 -11.04 5.05
N PHE A 135 4.41 -10.92 3.99
CA PHE A 135 4.34 -11.92 2.92
C PHE A 135 5.69 -12.08 2.21
N SER A 136 6.34 -10.99 1.86
CA SER A 136 7.63 -11.05 1.16
C SER A 136 8.74 -11.62 2.05
N TYR A 137 8.71 -11.35 3.36
CA TYR A 137 9.64 -11.94 4.33
C TYR A 137 9.40 -13.44 4.54
N THR A 138 8.15 -13.90 4.56
CA THR A 138 7.80 -15.32 4.76
C THR A 138 7.98 -16.19 3.51
N GLN A 139 7.91 -15.60 2.32
CA GLN A 139 8.19 -16.27 1.05
C GLN A 139 9.67 -16.16 0.64
N GLY A 140 10.42 -15.22 1.22
CA GLY A 140 11.83 -14.96 0.94
C GLY A 140 12.82 -15.91 1.63
N PRO A 141 13.95 -16.27 0.99
CA PRO A 141 15.03 -16.99 1.67
C PRO A 141 15.60 -16.16 2.82
N ILE A 142 15.85 -16.77 3.99
CA ILE A 142 16.36 -16.10 5.20
C ILE A 142 17.66 -15.32 4.94
N LYS A 143 18.48 -15.79 3.99
CA LYS A 143 19.75 -15.15 3.57
C LYS A 143 19.59 -13.92 2.67
N LEU A 144 18.39 -13.64 2.15
CA LEU A 144 18.12 -12.57 1.16
C LEU A 144 17.15 -11.50 1.69
N LYS A 145 17.17 -11.19 2.99
CA LYS A 145 16.33 -10.14 3.59
C LYS A 145 16.46 -8.78 2.88
N SER A 146 17.68 -8.41 2.46
CA SER A 146 17.91 -7.16 1.72
C SER A 146 17.22 -7.17 0.35
N LEU A 147 17.15 -8.33 -0.32
CA LEU A 147 16.51 -8.45 -1.63
C LEU A 147 14.98 -8.29 -1.53
N VAL A 148 14.38 -8.74 -0.43
CA VAL A 148 12.95 -8.51 -0.13
C VAL A 148 12.65 -7.03 0.04
N MET A 149 13.52 -6.28 0.72
CA MET A 149 13.37 -4.83 0.82
C MET A 149 13.57 -4.15 -0.55
N CYS A 150 14.49 -4.65 -1.38
CA CYS A 150 14.65 -4.16 -2.75
C CYS A 150 13.38 -4.34 -3.59
N THR A 151 12.68 -5.48 -3.47
CA THR A 151 11.41 -5.68 -4.22
C THR A 151 10.31 -4.73 -3.76
N TYR A 152 10.28 -4.40 -2.45
CA TYR A 152 9.36 -3.40 -1.91
C TYR A 152 9.64 -2.00 -2.50
N LEU A 153 10.88 -1.53 -2.40
CA LEU A 153 11.27 -0.22 -2.95
C LEU A 153 11.13 -0.16 -4.47
N PHE A 154 11.37 -1.28 -5.15
CA PHE A 154 11.14 -1.41 -6.58
C PHE A 154 9.67 -1.27 -6.95
N ALA A 155 8.74 -1.84 -6.16
CA ALA A 155 7.30 -1.64 -6.35
C ALA A 155 6.91 -0.15 -6.21
N VAL A 156 7.44 0.53 -5.19
CA VAL A 156 7.21 1.98 -4.99
C VAL A 156 7.73 2.79 -6.18
N SER A 157 8.95 2.49 -6.64
CA SER A 157 9.55 3.14 -7.81
C SER A 157 8.72 2.93 -9.07
N LEU A 158 8.30 1.69 -9.36
CA LEU A 158 7.43 1.38 -10.49
C LEU A 158 6.10 2.14 -10.42
N GLY A 159 5.51 2.27 -9.24
CA GLY A 159 4.28 3.05 -9.06
C GLY A 159 4.48 4.52 -9.41
N ASN A 160 5.57 5.12 -8.93
CA ASN A 160 5.91 6.51 -9.26
C ASN A 160 6.20 6.70 -10.75
N VAL A 161 6.93 5.77 -11.38
CA VAL A 161 7.19 5.80 -12.82
C VAL A 161 5.89 5.66 -13.62
N PHE A 162 4.97 4.80 -13.19
CA PHE A 162 3.66 4.67 -13.81
C PHE A 162 2.87 5.99 -13.75
N THR A 163 2.77 6.62 -12.57
CA THR A 163 2.08 7.91 -12.42
C THR A 163 2.74 9.00 -13.26
N ALA A 164 4.08 9.05 -13.30
CA ALA A 164 4.82 10.00 -14.12
C ALA A 164 4.59 9.78 -15.63
N ALA A 165 4.60 8.53 -16.10
CA ALA A 165 4.31 8.19 -17.48
C ALA A 165 2.89 8.61 -17.86
N VAL A 166 1.90 8.29 -17.03
CA VAL A 166 0.51 8.73 -17.22
C VAL A 166 0.42 10.25 -17.30
N ASN A 167 1.08 10.97 -16.40
CA ASN A 167 1.13 12.44 -16.43
C ASN A 167 1.78 12.98 -17.71
N PHE A 168 2.85 12.34 -18.21
CA PHE A 168 3.52 12.73 -19.46
C PHE A 168 2.61 12.58 -20.69
N PHE A 169 1.80 11.52 -20.76
CA PHE A 169 0.85 11.33 -21.85
C PHE A 169 -0.35 12.29 -21.80
N ILE A 170 -0.77 12.67 -20.58
CA ILE A 170 -1.97 13.48 -20.35
C ILE A 170 -1.67 14.99 -20.37
N GLN A 171 -0.48 15.44 -19.98
CA GLN A 171 -0.12 16.86 -19.98
C GLN A 171 0.22 17.35 -21.42
N ASN A 172 -0.25 18.54 -21.77
CA ASN A 172 0.18 19.25 -22.97
C ASN A 172 1.60 19.82 -22.80
N PRO A 173 2.30 20.13 -23.90
CA PRO A 173 3.57 20.86 -23.87
C PRO A 173 3.50 22.21 -23.12
N ASP A 174 2.32 22.81 -23.03
CA ASP A 174 2.05 24.06 -22.31
C ASP A 174 1.85 23.90 -20.79
N GLY A 175 1.93 22.66 -20.25
CA GLY A 175 1.73 22.38 -18.82
C GLY A 175 0.25 22.27 -18.39
N THR A 176 -0.71 22.43 -19.30
CA THR A 176 -2.13 22.19 -19.05
C THR A 176 -2.51 20.72 -19.25
N VAL A 177 -3.41 20.19 -18.43
CA VAL A 177 -3.91 18.81 -18.55
C VAL A 177 -4.90 18.75 -19.73
N LYS A 178 -4.74 17.80 -20.65
CA LYS A 178 -5.60 17.64 -21.85
C LYS A 178 -7.06 17.31 -21.54
N LEU A 179 -7.37 16.92 -20.31
CA LEU A 179 -8.64 16.37 -19.88
C LEU A 179 -9.10 17.06 -18.59
N GLN A 180 -10.42 17.08 -18.36
CA GLN A 180 -11.00 17.48 -17.08
C GLN A 180 -10.34 16.69 -15.93
N VAL A 181 -9.99 17.38 -14.84
CA VAL A 181 -9.31 16.79 -13.68
C VAL A 181 -10.14 15.63 -13.10
N THR A 182 -11.47 15.67 -13.22
CA THR A 182 -12.35 14.54 -12.90
C THR A 182 -11.99 13.25 -13.66
N ILE A 183 -11.71 13.35 -14.97
CA ILE A 183 -11.39 12.18 -15.81
C ILE A 183 -10.06 11.56 -15.36
N TYR A 184 -9.11 12.38 -14.92
CA TYR A 184 -7.85 11.92 -14.35
C TYR A 184 -8.07 11.03 -13.12
N PHE A 185 -8.85 11.50 -12.12
CA PHE A 185 -9.12 10.69 -10.94
C PHE A 185 -9.93 9.43 -11.28
N MET A 186 -10.91 9.52 -12.18
CA MET A 186 -11.68 8.35 -12.62
C MET A 186 -10.84 7.32 -13.37
N PHE A 187 -9.85 7.74 -14.15
CA PHE A 187 -8.90 6.83 -14.78
C PHE A 187 -8.16 6.00 -13.71
N PHE A 188 -7.67 6.61 -12.64
CA PHE A 188 -7.00 5.88 -11.56
C PHE A 188 -7.95 4.95 -10.79
N VAL A 189 -9.22 5.33 -10.63
CA VAL A 189 -10.25 4.43 -10.06
C VAL A 189 -10.38 3.16 -10.90
N TRP A 190 -10.54 3.30 -12.22
CA TRP A 190 -10.67 2.15 -13.12
C TRP A 190 -9.41 1.29 -13.17
N VAL A 191 -8.23 1.92 -13.19
CA VAL A 191 -6.95 1.21 -13.12
C VAL A 191 -6.84 0.39 -11.83
N MET A 192 -7.21 0.99 -10.69
CA MET A 192 -7.16 0.30 -9.40
C MET A 192 -8.20 -0.82 -9.31
N LEU A 193 -9.45 -0.59 -9.74
CA LEU A 193 -10.48 -1.63 -9.78
C LEU A 193 -10.06 -2.79 -10.70
N GLY A 194 -9.56 -2.48 -11.89
CA GLY A 194 -9.02 -3.48 -12.81
C GLY A 194 -7.90 -4.29 -12.17
N THR A 195 -6.97 -3.61 -11.49
CA THR A 195 -5.87 -4.25 -10.74
C THR A 195 -6.38 -5.13 -9.60
N ALA A 196 -7.37 -4.67 -8.83
CA ALA A 196 -7.96 -5.40 -7.73
C ALA A 196 -8.70 -6.67 -8.21
N VAL A 197 -9.46 -6.56 -9.31
CA VAL A 197 -10.16 -7.70 -9.93
C VAL A 197 -9.16 -8.69 -10.50
N LEU A 198 -8.15 -8.23 -11.24
CA LEU A 198 -7.09 -9.09 -11.77
C LEU A 198 -6.35 -9.79 -10.64
N PHE A 199 -6.02 -9.08 -9.56
CA PHE A 199 -5.38 -9.67 -8.40
C PHE A 199 -6.26 -10.73 -7.75
N ALA A 200 -7.56 -10.47 -7.58
CA ALA A 200 -8.53 -11.42 -7.05
C ALA A 200 -8.66 -12.68 -7.92
N VAL A 201 -8.53 -12.56 -9.24
CA VAL A 201 -8.54 -13.68 -10.20
C VAL A 201 -7.21 -14.45 -10.18
N VAL A 202 -6.07 -13.79 -10.00
CA VAL A 202 -4.74 -14.42 -9.96
C VAL A 202 -4.48 -15.12 -8.62
N THR A 203 -5.07 -14.62 -7.53
CA THR A 203 -4.85 -15.12 -6.16
C THR A 203 -5.13 -16.63 -5.99
N PRO A 204 -6.23 -17.22 -6.52
CA PRO A 204 -6.50 -18.67 -6.44
C PRO A 204 -5.47 -19.55 -7.16
N PHE A 205 -4.81 -19.02 -8.19
CA PHE A 205 -3.78 -19.76 -8.94
C PHE A 205 -2.42 -19.71 -8.24
N TYR A 206 -2.28 -18.89 -7.19
CA TYR A 206 -1.04 -18.75 -6.45
C TYR A 206 -0.82 -19.92 -5.47
N LYS A 207 0.14 -20.79 -5.77
CA LYS A 207 0.66 -21.82 -4.85
C LYS A 207 1.95 -21.33 -4.18
N GLY A 208 1.82 -20.61 -3.08
CA GLY A 208 2.95 -20.19 -2.24
C GLY A 208 3.57 -21.34 -1.44
N ARG A 209 4.87 -21.29 -1.18
CA ARG A 209 5.59 -22.19 -0.26
C ARG A 209 6.02 -21.35 0.93
N THR A 210 5.42 -21.60 2.10
CA THR A 210 5.71 -20.83 3.32
C THR A 210 7.04 -21.27 3.93
N TYR A 211 7.95 -20.33 4.20
CA TYR A 211 9.16 -20.58 4.97
C TYR A 211 8.99 -19.97 6.37
N LEU A 212 8.84 -20.81 7.39
CA LEU A 212 8.78 -20.39 8.79
C LEU A 212 10.20 -20.05 9.26
N GLN A 213 10.40 -18.84 9.79
CA GLN A 213 11.72 -18.29 10.16
C GLN A 213 12.29 -18.85 11.48
N ASP A 214 11.56 -19.71 12.20
CA ASP A 214 11.98 -20.31 13.49
C ASP A 214 13.07 -21.38 13.38
N GLN A 215 13.36 -21.93 12.19
CA GLN A 215 14.31 -23.06 12.07
C GLN A 215 15.80 -22.64 11.99
N ALA A 216 16.14 -21.37 12.16
CA ALA A 216 17.52 -20.91 12.09
C ALA A 216 18.30 -21.04 13.41
N GLU A 217 17.66 -21.45 14.52
CA GLU A 217 18.26 -21.46 15.85
C GLU A 217 18.33 -22.86 16.51
N ALA A 218 18.38 -23.94 15.70
CA ALA A 218 18.87 -25.22 16.20
C ALA A 218 20.41 -25.26 15.97
N PRO A 219 21.25 -25.13 17.02
CA PRO A 219 22.68 -25.36 16.85
C PRO A 219 22.90 -26.79 16.33
N PRO A 220 23.83 -27.00 15.39
CA PRO A 220 24.14 -28.33 14.90
C PRO A 220 24.50 -29.23 16.09
N ALA A 221 23.90 -30.42 16.14
CA ALA A 221 24.17 -31.42 17.16
C ALA A 221 25.69 -31.58 17.35
N ALA A 222 26.12 -31.50 18.61
CA ALA A 222 27.52 -31.50 19.02
C ALA A 222 28.34 -32.55 18.27
N GLU A 223 29.36 -32.11 17.55
CA GLU A 223 30.46 -32.97 17.13
C GLU A 223 31.13 -33.53 18.41
N PRO A 224 31.29 -34.86 18.54
CA PRO A 224 31.99 -35.41 19.69
C PRO A 224 33.45 -34.96 19.63
N ALA A 225 33.86 -34.17 20.63
CA ALA A 225 35.21 -33.66 20.78
C ALA A 225 36.21 -34.83 20.79
N ILE A 226 36.97 -34.98 19.70
CA ILE A 226 38.13 -35.86 19.65
C ILE A 226 39.23 -35.21 20.51
N GLY A 227 39.57 -35.90 21.60
CA GLY A 227 40.47 -35.42 22.64
C GLY A 227 41.87 -35.10 22.14
N PHE A 228 42.42 -34.01 22.68
CA PHE A 228 43.85 -33.86 22.88
C PHE A 228 44.07 -33.64 24.38
N VAL A 229 44.55 -34.70 25.04
CA VAL A 229 45.08 -34.64 26.40
C VAL A 229 46.43 -33.94 26.31
N VAL A 230 46.52 -32.71 26.81
CA VAL A 230 47.81 -32.05 27.05
C VAL A 230 48.34 -32.62 28.37
N GLN A 231 49.42 -33.40 28.32
CA GLN A 231 50.16 -33.82 29.51
C GLN A 231 50.88 -32.61 30.13
N PRO A 232 50.94 -32.48 31.47
CA PRO A 232 51.74 -31.45 32.10
C PRO A 232 53.22 -31.85 32.07
N GLU A 233 54.09 -30.95 31.58
CA GLU A 233 55.54 -31.09 31.75
C GLU A 233 55.93 -30.93 33.22
N ALA A 234 56.93 -31.72 33.62
CA ALA A 234 57.47 -31.89 34.97
C ALA A 234 58.25 -30.68 35.48
#